data_AF-A0A7K5EMG0-F1
#
_entry.id   AF-A0A7K5EMG0-F1
#
_cell.length_a   1.000
_cell.length_b   1.000
_cell.length_c   1.000
_cell.angle_alpha   90.00
_cell.angle_beta   90.00
_cell.angle_gamma   90.00
#
_symmetry.space_group_name_H-M   'P 1'
#
loop_
_entity.id
_entity.type
_entity.pdbx_description
1 polymer ?
#
loop_
_entity_poly.entity_id
_entity_poly.type
_entity_poly.pdbx_seq_one_letter_code
_entity_poly.pdbx_strand_id
1 'polypeptide(L)'
;LQSQDERYAFIAEWYDPNASLFRRYELLYYPKDSSIEMYDVKNRRMFLRRTKYESLHLEDLYVGSKVTVFSRHLTIVDYGNLYTSRKLGSRKERTLALIKPDGMRKIGELFDIIINAGLTITKAKMMLLSRKEAADFYADYRAKPFYQELLQLIMSGPILAMELLGDDAVSKWRAIMGPANPTETESDTLDSISESFGHCGLRDAAHGPDSVASAAKELELFFPSSGGRGPVSSAKFTNCTCCIIKPHAVNEGLAGKIIKAILKEGFEISALQMFNMERTNVEEFYEIYKGVVPEYLEMVSELCSGPCIAMEIRQFDPSKVFRDFCGPSDP
;
A
#
# COMPACT_ATOMS: atom_id res chain seq x y z
N LEU A 1 -43.94 -7.91 2.37
CA LEU A 1 -42.89 -6.86 2.25
C LEU A 1 -41.69 -7.53 1.57
N GLN A 2 -41.44 -7.18 0.30
CA GLN A 2 -40.39 -7.78 -0.54
C GLN A 2 -39.04 -7.75 0.18
N SER A 3 -38.29 -8.86 0.11
CA SER A 3 -36.91 -8.92 0.57
C SER A 3 -36.12 -7.85 -0.18
N GLN A 4 -35.75 -6.75 0.50
CA GLN A 4 -34.76 -5.84 -0.06
C GLN A 4 -33.47 -6.65 -0.19
N ASP A 5 -33.07 -6.95 -1.43
CA ASP A 5 -31.73 -7.46 -1.69
C ASP A 5 -30.75 -6.52 -1.00
N GLU A 6 -29.89 -7.09 -0.16
CA GLU A 6 -28.86 -6.35 0.54
C GLU A 6 -28.04 -5.55 -0.47
N ARG A 7 -27.91 -4.24 -0.25
CA ARG A 7 -27.15 -3.33 -1.11
C ARG A 7 -26.42 -2.30 -0.27
N TYR A 8 -25.27 -1.89 -0.77
CA TYR A 8 -24.44 -0.85 -0.16
C TYR A 8 -24.39 0.35 -1.09
N ALA A 9 -24.53 1.55 -0.53
CA ALA A 9 -24.52 2.80 -1.29
C ALA A 9 -23.29 3.62 -0.92
N PHE A 10 -22.62 4.16 -1.93
CA PHE A 10 -21.42 4.96 -1.81
C PHE A 10 -21.57 6.23 -2.65
N ILE A 11 -21.03 7.34 -2.17
CA ILE A 11 -20.85 8.54 -2.98
C ILE A 11 -19.47 8.46 -3.61
N ALA A 12 -19.42 8.49 -4.93
CA ALA A 12 -18.21 8.39 -5.73
C ALA A 12 -18.01 9.68 -6.54
N GLU A 13 -16.79 10.20 -6.57
CA GLU A 13 -16.36 11.31 -7.40
C GLU A 13 -15.55 10.82 -8.59
N TRP A 14 -15.84 11.39 -9.76
CA TRP A 14 -15.09 11.17 -10.98
C TRP A 14 -14.69 12.51 -11.58
N TYR A 15 -13.42 12.67 -11.92
CA TYR A 15 -12.97 13.81 -12.70
C TYR A 15 -13.27 13.56 -14.19
N ASP A 16 -14.13 14.39 -14.78
CA ASP A 16 -14.45 14.35 -16.21
C ASP A 16 -13.43 15.22 -16.97
N PRO A 17 -12.45 14.64 -17.68
CA PRO A 17 -11.41 15.41 -18.35
C PRO A 17 -11.97 16.31 -19.46
N ASN A 18 -13.06 15.90 -20.12
CA ASN A 18 -13.65 16.66 -21.23
C ASN A 18 -14.39 17.91 -20.74
N ALA A 19 -15.01 17.84 -19.56
CA ALA A 19 -15.75 18.94 -18.96
C ALA A 19 -14.95 19.68 -17.88
N SER A 20 -13.73 19.22 -17.58
CA SER A 20 -12.84 19.75 -16.54
C SER A 20 -13.53 19.97 -15.18
N LEU A 21 -14.37 19.01 -14.78
CA LEU A 21 -15.17 19.10 -13.54
C LEU A 21 -15.29 17.75 -12.84
N PHE A 22 -15.49 17.80 -11.53
CA PHE A 22 -15.84 16.62 -10.74
C PHE A 22 -17.33 16.34 -10.82
N ARG A 23 -17.68 15.11 -11.21
CA ARG A 23 -19.04 14.57 -11.17
C ARG A 23 -19.18 13.67 -9.95
N ARG A 24 -20.32 13.80 -9.25
CA ARG A 24 -20.68 12.94 -8.13
C ARG A 24 -21.74 11.93 -8.56
N TYR A 25 -21.46 10.68 -8.25
CA TYR A 25 -22.35 9.55 -8.49
C TYR A 25 -22.68 8.86 -7.17
N GLU A 26 -23.90 8.37 -7.05
CA GLU A 26 -24.24 7.36 -6.06
C GLU A 26 -24.00 5.99 -6.71
N LEU A 27 -23.00 5.28 -6.22
CA LEU A 27 -22.66 3.91 -6.62
C LEU A 27 -23.36 2.94 -5.67
N LEU A 28 -24.19 2.07 -6.21
CA LEU A 28 -24.82 0.97 -5.49
C LEU A 28 -24.10 -0.33 -5.82
N TYR A 29 -23.73 -1.08 -4.79
CA TYR A 29 -23.13 -2.40 -4.90
C TYR A 29 -24.05 -3.47 -4.31
N TYR A 30 -24.26 -4.54 -5.08
CA TYR A 30 -25.10 -5.67 -4.72
C TYR A 30 -24.22 -6.92 -4.47
N PRO A 31 -23.88 -7.24 -3.20
CA PRO A 31 -22.95 -8.33 -2.87
C PRO A 31 -23.41 -9.73 -3.30
N LYS A 32 -24.72 -9.94 -3.44
CA LYS A 32 -25.29 -11.26 -3.77
C LYS A 32 -24.91 -11.73 -5.17
N ASP A 33 -24.71 -10.81 -6.11
CA ASP A 33 -24.44 -11.12 -7.52
C ASP A 33 -23.31 -10.29 -8.12
N SER A 34 -22.52 -9.62 -7.28
CA SER A 34 -21.41 -8.75 -7.66
C SER A 34 -21.79 -7.75 -8.76
N SER A 35 -23.00 -7.20 -8.68
CA SER A 35 -23.48 -6.20 -9.62
C SER A 35 -23.39 -4.79 -9.06
N ILE A 36 -23.23 -3.81 -9.95
CA ILE A 36 -23.14 -2.40 -9.63
C ILE A 36 -24.15 -1.58 -10.43
N GLU A 37 -24.55 -0.44 -9.86
CA GLU A 37 -25.47 0.52 -10.47
C GLU A 37 -25.00 1.93 -10.09
N MET A 38 -25.13 2.91 -10.99
CA MET A 38 -24.70 4.30 -10.70
C MET A 38 -25.78 5.31 -11.04
N TYR A 39 -26.00 6.26 -10.13
CA TYR A 39 -26.92 7.38 -10.30
C TYR A 39 -26.15 8.70 -10.27
N ASP A 40 -26.43 9.60 -11.22
CA ASP A 40 -25.94 10.97 -11.22
C ASP A 40 -26.70 11.76 -10.15
N VAL A 41 -26.00 12.14 -9.07
CA VAL A 41 -26.60 12.81 -7.91
C VAL A 41 -27.14 14.19 -8.27
N LYS A 42 -26.42 14.92 -9.14
CA LYS A 42 -26.77 16.30 -9.51
C LYS A 42 -28.00 16.32 -10.40
N ASN A 43 -28.04 15.43 -11.40
CA ASN A 43 -29.11 15.41 -12.39
C ASN A 43 -30.24 14.44 -12.05
N ARG A 44 -30.13 13.70 -10.93
CA ARG A 44 -31.10 12.70 -10.46
C ARG A 44 -31.51 11.71 -11.54
N ARG A 45 -30.54 11.27 -12.35
CA ARG A 45 -30.76 10.33 -13.45
C ARG A 45 -29.84 9.14 -13.32
N MET A 46 -30.32 8.00 -13.79
CA MET A 46 -29.51 6.80 -13.93
C MET A 46 -28.33 7.07 -14.88
N PHE A 47 -27.13 6.74 -14.43
CA PHE A 47 -25.90 6.83 -15.22
C PHE A 47 -25.49 5.45 -15.74
N LEU A 48 -25.54 4.44 -14.88
CA LEU A 48 -25.24 3.04 -15.21
C LEU A 48 -26.35 2.15 -14.65
N ARG A 49 -26.96 1.34 -15.52
CA ARG A 49 -27.94 0.31 -15.13
C ARG A 49 -27.24 -0.82 -14.37
N ARG A 50 -27.97 -1.49 -13.47
CA ARG A 50 -27.47 -2.66 -12.74
C ARG A 50 -26.82 -3.66 -13.70
N THR A 51 -25.51 -3.82 -13.58
CA THR A 51 -24.69 -4.65 -14.46
C THR A 51 -23.72 -5.44 -13.59
N LYS A 52 -23.53 -6.73 -13.88
CA LYS A 52 -22.51 -7.54 -13.22
C LYS A 52 -21.12 -6.99 -13.50
N TYR A 53 -20.30 -6.88 -12.47
CA TYR A 53 -18.96 -6.32 -12.58
C TYR A 53 -18.03 -7.05 -11.61
N GLU A 54 -17.52 -8.19 -12.05
CA GLU A 54 -16.80 -9.16 -11.22
C GLU A 54 -15.41 -8.66 -10.76
N SER A 55 -14.85 -7.65 -11.42
CA SER A 55 -13.56 -7.06 -11.05
C SER A 55 -13.62 -6.13 -9.84
N LEU A 56 -14.81 -5.87 -9.29
CA LEU A 56 -14.99 -5.01 -8.10
C LEU A 56 -15.56 -5.82 -6.94
N HIS A 57 -14.83 -5.84 -5.84
CA HIS A 57 -15.22 -6.55 -4.64
C HIS A 57 -15.69 -5.56 -3.57
N LEU A 58 -16.52 -6.03 -2.63
CA LEU A 58 -17.00 -5.19 -1.53
C LEU A 58 -15.85 -4.61 -0.70
N GLU A 59 -14.75 -5.35 -0.60
CA GLU A 59 -13.54 -4.91 0.09
C GLU A 59 -12.85 -3.71 -0.58
N ASP A 60 -13.04 -3.50 -1.87
CA ASP A 60 -12.49 -2.33 -2.57
C ASP A 60 -13.28 -1.05 -2.26
N LEU A 61 -14.48 -1.18 -1.69
CA LEU A 61 -15.44 -0.10 -1.50
C LEU A 61 -15.43 0.46 -0.08
N TYR A 62 -14.54 1.42 0.14
CA TYR A 62 -14.44 2.19 1.40
C TYR A 62 -14.11 3.65 1.12
N VAL A 63 -14.40 4.54 2.07
CA VAL A 63 -14.13 5.97 1.89
C VAL A 63 -12.64 6.24 1.68
N GLY A 64 -12.34 7.01 0.63
CA GLY A 64 -11.01 7.33 0.14
C GLY A 64 -10.35 6.26 -0.74
N SER A 65 -11.05 5.17 -1.08
CA SER A 65 -10.59 4.19 -2.09
C SER A 65 -10.71 4.76 -3.50
N LYS A 66 -9.86 4.29 -4.42
CA LYS A 66 -9.97 4.55 -5.86
C LYS A 66 -10.33 3.24 -6.55
N VAL A 67 -11.46 3.21 -7.23
CA VAL A 67 -11.99 2.02 -7.91
C VAL A 67 -12.20 2.31 -9.38
N THR A 68 -11.96 1.32 -10.24
CA THR A 68 -12.12 1.48 -11.69
C THR A 68 -13.43 0.83 -12.14
N VAL A 69 -14.34 1.63 -12.70
CA VAL A 69 -15.63 1.16 -13.26
C VAL A 69 -15.70 1.56 -14.72
N PHE A 70 -15.72 0.57 -15.64
CA PHE A 70 -15.77 0.78 -17.10
C PHE A 70 -14.82 1.89 -17.59
N SER A 71 -13.53 1.74 -17.25
CA SER A 71 -12.44 2.67 -17.60
C SER A 71 -12.52 4.06 -16.97
N ARG A 72 -13.35 4.25 -15.93
CA ARG A 72 -13.38 5.48 -15.12
C ARG A 72 -12.81 5.21 -13.74
N HIS A 73 -11.82 5.99 -13.33
CA HIS A 73 -11.27 5.96 -11.98
C HIS A 73 -12.14 6.81 -11.06
N LEU A 74 -12.96 6.15 -10.24
CA LEU A 74 -13.83 6.76 -9.26
C LEU A 74 -13.12 6.81 -7.91
N THR A 75 -13.24 7.92 -7.20
CA THR A 75 -12.83 8.02 -5.79
C THR A 75 -14.08 7.89 -4.93
N ILE A 76 -14.13 6.91 -4.02
CA ILE A 76 -15.22 6.84 -3.05
C ILE A 76 -15.00 7.92 -2.00
N VAL A 77 -15.93 8.86 -1.85
CA VAL A 77 -15.78 10.02 -0.96
C VAL A 77 -16.67 9.98 0.27
N ASP A 78 -17.77 9.22 0.23
CA ASP A 78 -18.68 9.06 1.37
C ASP A 78 -19.52 7.78 1.25
N TYR A 79 -20.23 7.41 2.30
CA TYR A 79 -21.29 6.41 2.26
C TYR A 79 -22.61 7.07 1.87
N GLY A 80 -23.34 6.48 0.92
CA GLY A 80 -24.61 7.03 0.41
C GLY A 80 -25.77 6.94 1.40
N ASN A 81 -25.67 6.11 2.45
CA ASN A 81 -26.70 6.03 3.48
C ASN A 81 -26.15 5.57 4.85
N LEU A 82 -26.93 5.82 5.90
CA LEU A 82 -26.61 5.45 7.29
C LEU A 82 -26.45 3.94 7.49
N TYR A 83 -27.19 3.11 6.75
CA TYR A 83 -27.06 1.65 6.83
C TYR A 83 -25.67 1.20 6.38
N THR A 84 -25.23 1.68 5.22
CA THR A 84 -23.90 1.40 4.66
C THR A 84 -22.81 1.99 5.55
N SER A 85 -22.98 3.22 6.02
CA SER A 85 -22.05 3.87 6.95
C SER A 85 -21.91 3.10 8.27
N ARG A 86 -23.00 2.61 8.87
CA ARG A 86 -22.90 1.80 10.10
C ARG A 86 -22.29 0.43 9.85
N LYS A 87 -22.61 -0.20 8.72
CA LYS A 87 -22.18 -1.56 8.42
C LYS A 87 -20.75 -1.64 7.91
N LEU A 88 -20.30 -0.64 7.16
CA LEU A 88 -18.97 -0.59 6.52
C LEU A 88 -18.07 0.53 7.08
N GLY A 89 -18.66 1.65 7.51
CA GLY A 89 -17.93 2.85 7.95
C GLY A 89 -17.20 2.75 9.28
N SER A 90 -17.52 1.73 10.09
CA SER A 90 -16.80 1.45 11.34
C SER A 90 -15.64 0.47 11.18
N ARG A 91 -15.43 -0.09 9.98
CA ARG A 91 -14.55 -1.24 9.83
C ARG A 91 -13.18 -0.87 9.28
N LYS A 92 -13.11 -0.16 8.16
CA LYS A 92 -11.81 0.07 7.50
C LYS A 92 -11.04 1.24 8.11
N GLU A 93 -10.07 0.91 8.96
CA GLU A 93 -9.08 1.84 9.47
C GLU A 93 -7.85 1.88 8.56
N ARG A 94 -7.13 3.01 8.59
CA ARG A 94 -5.78 3.10 8.02
C ARG A 94 -4.78 3.18 9.14
N THR A 95 -3.69 2.44 9.02
CA THR A 95 -2.55 2.52 9.94
C THR A 95 -1.24 2.63 9.18
N LEU A 96 -0.26 3.27 9.80
CA LEU A 96 1.12 3.18 9.34
C LEU A 96 1.73 1.86 9.82
N ALA A 97 2.38 1.15 8.92
CA ALA A 97 3.36 0.13 9.25
C ALA A 97 4.73 0.59 8.77
N LEU A 98 5.64 0.84 9.71
CA LEU A 98 6.99 1.29 9.40
C LEU A 98 7.98 0.20 9.78
N ILE A 99 8.82 -0.21 8.83
CA ILE A 99 9.90 -1.17 9.05
C ILE A 99 11.20 -0.38 9.14
N LYS A 100 11.88 -0.54 10.27
CA LYS A 100 13.18 0.09 10.55
C LYS A 100 14.29 -0.58 9.72
N PRO A 101 15.50 0.01 9.64
CA PRO A 101 16.58 -0.53 8.81
C PRO A 101 16.93 -1.99 9.13
N ASP A 102 16.85 -2.39 10.41
CA ASP A 102 17.13 -3.76 10.85
C ASP A 102 16.12 -4.80 10.33
N GLY A 103 14.89 -4.38 10.06
CA GLY A 103 13.81 -5.23 9.55
C GLY A 103 13.84 -5.43 8.03
N MET A 104 14.70 -4.71 7.31
CA MET A 104 14.67 -4.66 5.85
C MET A 104 14.95 -6.00 5.17
N ARG A 105 15.67 -6.93 5.84
CA ARG A 105 15.94 -8.27 5.32
C ARG A 105 14.71 -9.19 5.31
N LYS A 106 13.67 -8.84 6.07
CA LYS A 106 12.46 -9.66 6.26
C LYS A 106 11.21 -9.08 5.59
N ILE A 107 11.36 -8.06 4.72
CA ILE A 107 10.20 -7.39 4.10
C ILE A 107 9.31 -8.37 3.31
N GLY A 108 9.86 -9.38 2.65
CA GLY A 108 9.06 -10.38 1.94
C GLY A 108 8.16 -11.21 2.87
N GLU A 109 8.67 -11.63 4.03
CA GLU A 109 7.88 -12.33 5.06
C GLU A 109 6.81 -11.40 5.66
N LEU A 110 7.14 -10.12 5.85
CA LEU A 110 6.21 -9.14 6.38
C LEU A 110 5.02 -8.88 5.46
N PHE A 111 5.25 -8.79 4.15
CA PHE A 111 4.17 -8.70 3.17
C PHE A 111 3.21 -9.89 3.28
N ASP A 112 3.76 -11.12 3.34
CA ASP A 112 2.94 -12.33 3.49
C ASP A 112 2.12 -12.29 4.80
N ILE A 113 2.73 -11.90 5.92
CA ILE A 113 2.06 -11.83 7.23
C ILE A 113 0.92 -10.80 7.20
N ILE A 114 1.16 -9.61 6.65
CA ILE A 114 0.17 -8.53 6.56
C ILE A 114 -1.03 -8.97 5.71
N ILE A 115 -0.77 -9.55 4.54
CA ILE A 115 -1.81 -10.02 3.62
C ILE A 115 -2.62 -11.16 4.27
N ASN A 116 -1.96 -12.13 4.89
CA ASN A 116 -2.61 -13.25 5.58
C ASN A 116 -3.44 -12.80 6.80
N ALA A 117 -3.10 -11.66 7.41
CA ALA A 117 -3.89 -11.06 8.49
C ALA A 117 -5.14 -10.31 7.98
N GLY A 118 -5.40 -10.33 6.67
CA GLY A 118 -6.53 -9.65 6.03
C GLY A 118 -6.37 -8.13 6.00
N LEU A 119 -5.12 -7.64 5.96
CA LEU A 119 -4.80 -6.24 5.75
C LEU A 119 -4.34 -6.03 4.31
N THR A 120 -4.82 -4.95 3.70
CA THR A 120 -4.44 -4.52 2.36
C THR A 120 -3.33 -3.47 2.47
N ILE A 121 -2.24 -3.65 1.74
CA ILE A 121 -1.20 -2.63 1.59
C ILE A 121 -1.64 -1.68 0.48
N THR A 122 -2.00 -0.44 0.82
CA THR A 122 -2.49 0.55 -0.16
C THR A 122 -1.38 1.47 -0.66
N LYS A 123 -0.33 1.66 0.14
CA LYS A 123 0.90 2.38 -0.24
C LYS A 123 2.08 1.67 0.40
N ALA A 124 3.21 1.66 -0.30
CA ALA A 124 4.49 1.20 0.23
C ALA A 124 5.60 2.05 -0.40
N LYS A 125 6.55 2.51 0.40
CA LYS A 125 7.70 3.26 -0.12
C LYS A 125 8.91 3.12 0.80
N MET A 126 10.06 2.78 0.23
CA MET A 126 11.34 2.86 0.91
C MET A 126 11.88 4.29 0.89
N MET A 127 12.34 4.74 2.04
CA MET A 127 12.72 6.14 2.24
C MET A 127 13.97 6.27 3.10
N LEU A 128 14.64 7.42 2.98
CA LEU A 128 15.67 7.88 3.91
C LEU A 128 15.12 9.06 4.69
N LEU A 129 15.19 8.99 6.02
CA LEU A 129 14.76 10.07 6.90
C LEU A 129 15.91 11.04 7.16
N SER A 130 15.66 12.32 6.91
CA SER A 130 16.51 13.39 7.43
C SER A 130 16.38 13.51 8.95
N ARG A 131 17.35 14.17 9.59
CA ARG A 131 17.28 14.42 11.04
C ARG A 131 16.02 15.16 11.45
N LYS A 132 15.54 16.08 10.61
CA LYS A 132 14.33 16.84 10.86
C LYS A 132 13.10 15.93 10.81
N GLU A 133 12.94 15.14 9.76
CA GLU A 133 11.80 14.23 9.61
C GLU A 133 11.78 13.16 10.70
N ALA A 134 12.94 12.61 11.07
CA ALA A 134 13.04 11.67 12.20
C ALA A 134 12.67 12.31 13.54
N ALA A 135 13.05 13.58 13.76
CA ALA A 135 12.69 14.34 14.95
C ALA A 135 11.19 14.70 15.00
N ASP A 136 10.61 15.05 13.86
CA ASP A 136 9.17 15.30 13.73
C ASP A 136 8.38 14.00 13.96
N PHE A 137 8.87 12.85 13.48
CA PHE A 137 8.28 11.53 13.69
C PHE A 137 8.29 11.10 15.17
N TYR A 138 9.41 11.32 15.89
CA TYR A 138 9.53 10.98 17.30
C TYR A 138 9.28 12.17 18.25
N ALA A 139 8.53 13.18 17.83
CA ALA A 139 8.33 14.41 18.60
C ALA A 139 7.84 14.15 20.04
N ASP A 140 6.96 13.17 20.23
CA ASP A 140 6.41 12.78 21.54
C ASP A 140 7.46 12.16 22.48
N TYR A 141 8.56 11.64 21.93
CA TYR A 141 9.65 11.01 22.68
C TYR A 141 10.81 11.96 22.98
N ARG A 142 10.72 13.24 22.59
CA ARG A 142 11.84 14.20 22.68
C ARG A 142 12.42 14.37 24.10
N ALA A 143 11.60 14.19 25.13
CA ALA A 143 12.01 14.28 26.53
C ALA A 143 12.57 12.97 27.12
N LYS A 144 12.57 11.88 26.35
CA LYS A 144 13.01 10.56 26.81
C LYS A 144 14.54 10.40 26.66
N PRO A 145 15.22 9.71 27.58
CA PRO A 145 16.68 9.57 27.55
C PRO A 145 17.20 8.83 26.30
N PHE A 146 16.43 7.88 25.78
CA PHE A 146 16.74 7.07 24.60
C PHE A 146 16.43 7.76 23.24
N TYR A 147 15.97 9.02 23.25
CA TYR A 147 15.54 9.71 22.04
C TYR A 147 16.65 9.85 20.98
N GLN A 148 17.89 10.14 21.40
CA GLN A 148 19.00 10.29 20.44
C GLN A 148 19.35 8.97 19.75
N GLU A 149 19.28 7.85 20.48
CA GLU A 149 19.54 6.52 19.94
C GLU A 149 18.45 6.12 18.94
N LEU A 150 17.18 6.43 19.22
CA LEU A 150 16.09 6.22 18.27
C LEU A 150 16.28 6.98 16.95
N LEU A 151 16.71 8.25 17.04
CA LEU A 151 17.02 9.05 15.86
C LEU A 151 18.18 8.45 15.07
N GLN A 152 19.26 8.06 15.73
CA GLN A 152 20.41 7.45 15.05
C GLN A 152 20.02 6.14 14.36
N LEU A 153 19.22 5.30 15.02
CA LEU A 153 18.79 4.03 14.47
C LEU A 153 17.93 4.22 13.21
N ILE A 154 16.90 5.08 13.28
CA ILE A 154 15.98 5.26 12.14
C ILE A 154 16.64 5.98 10.96
N MET A 155 17.69 6.76 11.21
CA MET A 155 18.48 7.45 10.19
C MET A 155 19.66 6.62 9.67
N SER A 156 19.95 5.45 10.25
CA SER A 156 21.13 4.64 9.90
C SER A 156 21.05 4.01 8.51
N GLY A 157 19.86 3.92 7.93
CA GLY A 157 19.63 3.28 6.64
C GLY A 157 18.22 3.50 6.10
N PRO A 158 17.86 2.83 5.01
CA PRO A 158 16.53 2.93 4.44
C PRO A 158 15.49 2.29 5.37
N ILE A 159 14.35 2.95 5.49
CA ILE A 159 13.14 2.42 6.11
C ILE A 159 12.13 2.05 5.04
N LEU A 160 11.17 1.19 5.37
CA LEU A 160 9.98 0.95 4.54
C LEU A 160 8.74 1.43 5.28
N ALA A 161 8.08 2.47 4.77
CA ALA A 161 6.77 2.88 5.25
C ALA A 161 5.67 2.26 4.38
N MET A 162 4.59 1.80 5.01
CA MET A 162 3.42 1.23 4.36
C MET A 162 2.13 1.81 4.97
N GLU A 163 1.17 2.14 4.11
CA GLU A 163 -0.21 2.41 4.51
C GLU A 163 -0.95 1.08 4.46
N LEU A 164 -1.42 0.61 5.62
CA LEU A 164 -2.24 -0.58 5.75
C LEU A 164 -3.69 -0.18 5.91
N LEU A 165 -4.57 -0.90 5.24
CA LEU A 165 -6.00 -0.73 5.34
C LEU A 165 -6.65 -2.07 5.71
N GLY A 166 -7.59 -2.02 6.66
CA GLY A 166 -8.45 -3.16 6.93
C GLY A 166 -9.29 -2.97 8.18
N ASP A 167 -10.02 -4.01 8.51
CA ASP A 167 -10.85 -4.04 9.71
C ASP A 167 -9.95 -4.03 10.96
N ASP A 168 -10.13 -3.05 11.84
CA ASP A 168 -9.30 -2.86 13.05
C ASP A 168 -7.79 -2.83 12.75
N ALA A 169 -7.40 -2.12 11.68
CA ALA A 169 -6.05 -2.16 11.14
C ALA A 169 -4.97 -1.80 12.17
N VAL A 170 -5.22 -0.80 13.02
CA VAL A 170 -4.28 -0.40 14.08
C VAL A 170 -4.06 -1.57 15.05
N SER A 171 -5.14 -2.17 15.54
CA SER A 171 -5.08 -3.28 16.49
C SER A 171 -4.46 -4.54 15.88
N LYS A 172 -4.81 -4.88 14.63
CA LYS A 172 -4.21 -6.02 13.92
C LYS A 172 -2.72 -5.82 13.68
N TRP A 173 -2.30 -4.63 13.25
CA TRP A 173 -0.88 -4.35 13.05
C TRP A 173 -0.09 -4.45 14.36
N ARG A 174 -0.65 -3.92 15.46
CA ARG A 174 -0.06 -4.07 16.80
C ARG A 174 0.02 -5.53 17.26
N ALA A 175 -1.00 -6.33 16.96
CA ALA A 175 -0.99 -7.77 17.26
C ALA A 175 0.09 -8.50 16.46
N ILE A 176 0.28 -8.15 15.17
CA ILE A 176 1.33 -8.70 14.30
C ILE A 176 2.72 -8.36 14.84
N MET A 177 2.96 -7.12 15.29
CA MET A 177 4.23 -6.72 15.89
C MET A 177 4.55 -7.51 17.17
N GLY A 178 3.53 -7.98 17.89
CA GLY A 178 3.66 -8.72 19.14
C GLY A 178 3.93 -7.82 20.36
N PRO A 179 3.99 -8.40 21.58
CA PRO A 179 4.30 -7.68 22.81
C PRO A 179 5.76 -7.21 22.82
N ALA A 180 6.04 -6.19 23.65
CA ALA A 180 7.40 -5.77 23.97
C ALA A 180 8.02 -6.85 24.87
N ASN A 181 8.87 -7.71 24.29
CA ASN A 181 9.52 -8.86 24.92
C ASN A 181 8.57 -10.03 25.28
N PRO A 182 8.91 -11.28 24.91
CA PRO A 182 8.18 -12.47 25.36
C PRO A 182 8.66 -12.98 26.73
N THR A 183 9.67 -12.38 27.35
CA THR A 183 10.15 -12.75 28.69
C THR A 183 9.53 -11.81 29.73
N GLU A 184 8.42 -12.29 30.28
CA GLU A 184 7.89 -12.11 31.64
C GLU A 184 8.06 -10.76 32.37
N THR A 185 6.92 -10.31 32.91
CA THR A 185 6.76 -9.57 34.18
C THR A 185 7.25 -8.13 34.30
N GLU A 186 6.44 -7.38 35.05
CA GLU A 186 6.65 -6.06 35.62
C GLU A 186 8.11 -5.80 36.05
N SER A 187 8.86 -5.04 35.27
CA SER A 187 9.92 -4.18 35.80
C SER A 187 10.28 -3.10 34.80
N ASP A 188 10.07 -1.85 35.22
CA ASP A 188 10.58 -0.64 34.59
C ASP A 188 12.10 -0.74 34.40
N THR A 189 12.58 -1.05 33.19
CA THR A 189 13.77 -0.44 32.59
C THR A 189 13.89 -0.82 31.11
N LEU A 190 14.07 0.19 30.27
CA LEU A 190 14.58 0.07 28.91
C LEU A 190 16.08 -0.26 28.98
N ASP A 191 16.41 -1.50 29.33
CA ASP A 191 17.78 -2.01 29.31
C ASP A 191 17.86 -3.21 28.37
N SER A 192 18.26 -2.95 27.13
CA SER A 192 19.14 -3.80 26.29
C SER A 192 19.10 -3.34 24.84
N ILE A 193 19.86 -2.28 24.54
CA ILE A 193 20.37 -2.08 23.18
C ILE A 193 21.50 -3.08 22.98
N SER A 194 21.40 -3.85 21.90
CA SER A 194 22.46 -4.67 21.31
C SER A 194 22.88 -5.91 22.10
N GLU A 195 22.37 -7.07 21.68
CA GLU A 195 23.24 -8.18 21.27
C GLU A 195 22.45 -9.28 20.56
N SER A 196 22.78 -9.50 19.28
CA SER A 196 22.45 -10.67 18.46
C SER A 196 20.98 -10.92 18.09
N PHE A 197 20.72 -10.84 16.78
CA PHE A 197 19.52 -11.36 16.14
C PHE A 197 19.41 -12.87 16.40
N GLY A 198 18.59 -13.21 17.40
CA GLY A 198 18.27 -14.58 17.76
C GLY A 198 16.91 -14.74 18.44
N HIS A 199 16.43 -13.75 19.20
CA HIS A 199 15.20 -13.83 20.02
C HIS A 199 14.29 -12.56 20.03
N CYS A 200 14.54 -11.53 19.21
CA CYS A 200 13.70 -10.31 19.18
C CYS A 200 12.38 -10.50 18.41
N GLY A 201 11.27 -10.07 19.02
CA GLY A 201 9.96 -9.98 18.37
C GLY A 201 9.94 -8.93 17.25
N LEU A 202 8.90 -8.96 16.40
CA LEU A 202 8.74 -8.04 15.27
C LEU A 202 8.67 -6.56 15.70
N ARG A 203 8.31 -6.29 16.97
CA ARG A 203 8.17 -4.96 17.57
C ARG A 203 9.44 -4.11 17.60
N ASP A 204 10.64 -4.70 17.58
CA ASP A 204 11.88 -3.91 17.58
C ASP A 204 12.26 -3.45 16.17
N ALA A 205 11.95 -4.28 15.17
CA ALA A 205 12.22 -4.04 13.76
C ALA A 205 11.11 -3.23 13.05
N ALA A 206 9.95 -3.07 13.70
CA ALA A 206 8.80 -2.38 13.16
C ALA A 206 8.27 -1.30 14.11
N HIS A 207 7.47 -0.38 13.58
CA HIS A 207 6.72 0.62 14.31
C HIS A 207 5.28 0.63 13.81
N GLY A 208 4.36 0.89 14.74
CA GLY A 208 2.95 1.07 14.45
C GLY A 208 2.36 2.10 15.41
N PRO A 209 1.47 2.98 14.92
CA PRO A 209 0.74 3.93 15.72
C PRO A 209 -0.03 3.25 16.87
N ASP A 210 -0.23 3.98 17.96
CA ASP A 210 -0.95 3.48 19.12
C ASP A 210 -2.48 3.58 18.97
N SER A 211 -2.94 4.47 18.09
CA SER A 211 -4.32 4.90 17.91
C SER A 211 -4.56 5.34 16.47
N VAL A 212 -5.83 5.37 16.05
CA VAL A 212 -6.24 5.87 14.71
C VAL A 212 -5.83 7.33 14.50
N ALA A 213 -5.85 8.14 15.56
CA ALA A 213 -5.45 9.54 15.49
C ALA A 213 -3.93 9.70 15.27
N SER A 214 -3.10 8.89 15.94
CA SER A 214 -1.65 8.86 15.66
C SER A 214 -1.38 8.33 14.27
N ALA A 215 -2.11 7.29 13.85
CA ALA A 215 -1.99 6.73 12.50
C ALA A 215 -2.23 7.77 11.41
N ALA A 216 -3.28 8.59 11.53
CA ALA A 216 -3.54 9.64 10.55
C ALA A 216 -2.41 10.69 10.48
N LYS A 217 -1.87 11.11 11.63
CA LYS A 217 -0.76 12.07 11.68
C LYS A 217 0.53 11.51 11.07
N GLU A 218 0.89 10.28 11.44
CA GLU A 218 2.07 9.62 10.95
C GLU A 218 1.96 9.31 9.45
N LEU A 219 0.78 8.85 8.98
CA LEU A 219 0.53 8.66 7.55
C LEU A 219 0.68 9.95 6.75
N GLU A 220 0.23 11.10 7.27
CA GLU A 220 0.38 12.38 6.57
C GLU A 220 1.86 12.82 6.49
N LEU A 221 2.71 12.42 7.46
CA LEU A 221 4.15 12.67 7.41
C LEU A 221 4.83 11.89 6.26
N PHE A 222 4.50 10.60 6.09
CA PHE A 222 5.13 9.74 5.09
C PHE A 222 4.46 9.80 3.71
N PHE A 223 3.14 9.94 3.67
CA PHE A 223 2.29 9.92 2.47
C PHE A 223 1.36 11.14 2.43
N PRO A 224 1.91 12.36 2.33
CA PRO A 224 1.13 13.59 2.37
C PRO A 224 0.06 13.64 1.29
N SER A 225 -1.16 14.00 1.69
CA SER A 225 -2.35 14.01 0.84
C SER A 225 -2.44 15.26 -0.03
N SER A 226 -1.83 16.37 0.40
CA SER A 226 -2.01 17.71 -0.19
C SER A 226 -0.86 18.16 -1.10
N GLY A 227 -0.15 17.22 -1.74
CA GLY A 227 0.98 17.55 -2.63
C GLY A 227 2.25 18.00 -1.90
N GLY A 228 2.31 17.83 -0.58
CA GLY A 228 3.54 17.97 0.19
C GLY A 228 4.60 16.95 -0.25
N ARG A 229 5.88 17.24 0.00
CA ARG A 229 6.95 16.26 -0.20
C ARG A 229 7.16 15.49 1.11
N GLY A 230 6.80 14.21 1.10
CA GLY A 230 7.21 13.27 2.15
C GLY A 230 8.71 12.94 2.02
N PRO A 231 9.24 12.07 2.88
CA PRO A 231 10.66 11.72 2.86
C PRO A 231 11.12 11.18 1.51
N VAL A 232 12.39 11.44 1.20
CA VAL A 232 13.00 11.11 -0.09
C VAL A 232 13.10 9.60 -0.27
N SER A 233 12.99 9.15 -1.52
CA SER A 233 13.22 7.75 -1.88
C SER A 233 14.66 7.34 -1.55
N SER A 234 14.87 6.07 -1.18
CA SER A 234 16.20 5.49 -0.96
C SER A 234 16.89 5.04 -2.25
N ALA A 235 16.30 5.29 -3.42
CA ALA A 235 16.85 4.90 -4.73
C ALA A 235 18.22 5.55 -4.99
N LYS A 236 19.16 4.74 -5.49
CA LYS A 236 20.57 5.12 -5.71
C LYS A 236 20.88 5.38 -7.19
N PHE A 237 20.07 4.88 -8.12
CA PHE A 237 20.16 5.03 -9.58
C PHE A 237 21.54 4.73 -10.20
N THR A 238 22.32 3.83 -9.57
CA THR A 238 23.71 3.55 -9.96
C THR A 238 23.99 2.06 -9.91
N ASN A 239 24.40 1.43 -11.01
CA ASN A 239 24.63 -0.03 -11.08
C ASN A 239 23.44 -0.81 -10.47
N CYS A 240 22.26 -0.59 -11.04
CA CYS A 240 21.01 -1.20 -10.61
C CYS A 240 20.14 -1.57 -11.82
N THR A 241 19.14 -2.42 -11.60
CA THR A 241 18.06 -2.70 -12.55
C THR A 241 16.70 -2.43 -11.93
N CYS A 242 15.69 -2.20 -12.76
CA CYS A 242 14.31 -2.01 -12.32
C CYS A 242 13.55 -3.33 -12.40
N CYS A 243 12.91 -3.73 -11.30
CA CYS A 243 11.96 -4.84 -11.27
C CYS A 243 10.56 -4.29 -11.02
N ILE A 244 9.56 -4.77 -11.76
CA ILE A 244 8.15 -4.45 -11.54
C ILE A 244 7.39 -5.71 -11.19
N ILE A 245 6.81 -5.75 -9.99
CA ILE A 245 5.76 -6.71 -9.64
C ILE A 245 4.46 -6.16 -10.23
N LYS A 246 3.95 -6.85 -11.25
CA LYS A 246 2.75 -6.46 -12.00
C LYS A 246 1.47 -6.56 -11.15
N PRO A 247 0.40 -5.84 -11.53
CA PRO A 247 -0.84 -5.82 -10.75
C PRO A 247 -1.46 -7.18 -10.46
N HIS A 248 -1.50 -8.14 -11.40
CA HIS A 248 -2.03 -9.49 -11.10
C HIS A 248 -1.31 -10.13 -9.90
N ALA A 249 0.02 -10.07 -9.85
CA ALA A 249 0.80 -10.69 -8.76
C ALA A 249 0.64 -9.94 -7.42
N VAL A 250 0.42 -8.62 -7.46
CA VAL A 250 0.09 -7.85 -6.26
C VAL A 250 -1.30 -8.24 -5.74
N ASN A 251 -2.30 -8.31 -6.64
CA ASN A 251 -3.69 -8.61 -6.30
C ASN A 251 -3.87 -10.06 -5.80
N GLU A 252 -3.10 -11.01 -6.35
CA GLU A 252 -3.06 -12.40 -5.87
C GLU A 252 -2.28 -12.59 -4.55
N GLY A 253 -1.72 -11.51 -3.99
CA GLY A 253 -0.95 -11.55 -2.75
C GLY A 253 0.41 -12.26 -2.89
N LEU A 254 0.96 -12.33 -4.10
CA LEU A 254 2.25 -12.99 -4.39
C LEU A 254 3.47 -12.09 -4.15
N ALA A 255 3.26 -10.80 -3.89
CA ALA A 255 4.33 -9.81 -3.71
C ALA A 255 5.36 -10.24 -2.65
N GLY A 256 4.91 -10.75 -1.49
CA GLY A 256 5.81 -11.19 -0.43
C GLY A 256 6.69 -12.38 -0.83
N LYS A 257 6.11 -13.36 -1.53
CA LYS A 257 6.85 -14.51 -2.10
C LYS A 257 7.90 -14.07 -3.12
N ILE A 258 7.56 -13.14 -4.02
CA ILE A 258 8.47 -12.62 -5.04
C ILE A 258 9.64 -11.88 -4.37
N ILE A 259 9.35 -10.96 -3.45
CA ILE A 259 10.37 -10.20 -2.72
C ILE A 259 11.31 -11.14 -1.94
N LYS A 260 10.75 -12.18 -1.31
CA LYS A 260 11.53 -13.19 -0.59
C LYS A 260 12.44 -14.00 -1.51
N ALA A 261 11.97 -14.37 -2.70
CA ALA A 261 12.80 -15.06 -3.69
C ALA A 261 13.97 -14.19 -4.15
N ILE A 262 13.73 -12.91 -4.42
CA ILE A 262 14.77 -11.94 -4.80
C ILE A 262 15.82 -11.80 -3.69
N LEU A 263 15.40 -11.58 -2.45
CA LEU A 263 16.33 -11.44 -1.32
C LEU A 263 17.11 -12.73 -1.03
N LYS A 264 16.49 -13.90 -1.22
CA LYS A 264 17.14 -15.20 -1.01
C LYS A 264 18.25 -15.48 -2.03
N GLU A 265 18.10 -15.00 -3.26
CA GLU A 265 19.12 -15.14 -4.31
C GLU A 265 20.33 -14.19 -4.11
N GLY A 266 20.26 -13.30 -3.10
CA GLY A 266 21.36 -12.42 -2.73
C GLY A 266 21.31 -11.03 -3.38
N PHE A 267 20.22 -10.70 -4.06
CA PHE A 267 19.99 -9.34 -4.56
C PHE A 267 19.72 -8.35 -3.41
N GLU A 268 20.26 -7.14 -3.50
CA GLU A 268 19.90 -6.01 -2.62
C GLU A 268 18.72 -5.26 -3.23
N ILE A 269 17.66 -5.04 -2.44
CA ILE A 269 16.57 -4.11 -2.78
C ILE A 269 16.89 -2.76 -2.14
N SER A 270 17.37 -1.81 -2.92
CA SER A 270 17.76 -0.48 -2.42
C SER A 270 16.61 0.52 -2.40
N ALA A 271 15.58 0.31 -3.21
CA ALA A 271 14.34 1.06 -3.16
C ALA A 271 13.16 0.21 -3.59
N LEU A 272 11.99 0.53 -3.04
CA LEU A 272 10.72 -0.09 -3.36
C LEU A 272 9.65 1.01 -3.30
N GLN A 273 8.75 1.05 -4.27
CA GLN A 273 7.58 1.91 -4.21
C GLN A 273 6.37 1.24 -4.87
N MET A 274 5.23 1.30 -4.20
CA MET A 274 3.93 0.93 -4.75
C MET A 274 3.25 2.17 -5.32
N PHE A 275 2.70 2.04 -6.52
CA PHE A 275 1.91 3.09 -7.17
C PHE A 275 0.97 2.52 -8.23
N ASN A 276 -0.04 3.30 -8.58
CA ASN A 276 -0.89 3.06 -9.74
C ASN A 276 -0.37 3.94 -10.87
N MET A 277 -0.16 3.35 -12.05
CA MET A 277 0.30 4.10 -13.21
C MET A 277 -0.89 4.56 -14.07
N GLU A 278 -0.84 5.82 -14.49
CA GLU A 278 -1.76 6.30 -15.53
C GLU A 278 -1.33 5.78 -16.89
N ARG A 279 -2.30 5.60 -17.79
CA ARG A 279 -2.08 5.02 -19.11
C ARG A 279 -0.99 5.72 -19.91
N THR A 280 -0.93 7.05 -19.85
CA THR A 280 0.11 7.85 -20.51
C THR A 280 1.52 7.47 -20.04
N ASN A 281 1.70 7.30 -18.73
CA ASN A 281 2.98 6.95 -18.13
C ASN A 281 3.35 5.49 -18.45
N VAL A 282 2.36 4.60 -18.55
CA VAL A 282 2.59 3.20 -18.97
C VAL A 282 3.00 3.12 -20.44
N GLU A 283 2.33 3.88 -21.31
CA GLU A 283 2.65 3.93 -22.74
C GLU A 283 4.05 4.50 -22.99
N GLU A 284 4.46 5.53 -22.23
CA GLU A 284 5.84 6.07 -22.23
C GLU A 284 6.83 5.02 -21.71
N PHE A 285 6.54 4.38 -20.57
CA PHE A 285 7.41 3.36 -19.98
C PHE A 285 7.65 2.17 -20.93
N TYR A 286 6.63 1.76 -21.67
CA TYR A 286 6.71 0.66 -22.65
C TYR A 286 6.98 1.11 -24.08
N GLU A 287 7.33 2.37 -24.34
CA GLU A 287 7.47 2.91 -25.71
C GLU A 287 8.41 2.07 -26.58
N ILE A 288 9.50 1.56 -26.00
CA ILE A 288 10.49 0.73 -26.70
C ILE A 288 9.93 -0.59 -27.25
N TYR A 289 8.81 -1.07 -26.72
CA TYR A 289 8.16 -2.31 -27.15
C TYR A 289 7.07 -2.07 -28.21
N LYS A 290 6.70 -0.81 -28.44
CA LYS A 290 5.62 -0.44 -29.34
C LYS A 290 5.96 -0.83 -30.78
N GLY A 291 5.16 -1.73 -31.36
CA GLY A 291 5.39 -2.26 -32.70
C GLY A 291 6.50 -3.32 -32.80
N VAL A 292 7.15 -3.67 -31.68
CA VAL A 292 8.15 -4.74 -31.60
C VAL A 292 7.52 -6.03 -31.11
N VAL A 293 6.69 -5.95 -30.06
CA VAL A 293 5.99 -7.11 -29.49
C VAL A 293 4.49 -7.03 -29.79
N PRO A 294 3.85 -8.13 -30.23
CA PRO A 294 2.42 -8.12 -30.53
C PRO A 294 1.54 -7.90 -29.28
N GLU A 295 2.03 -8.27 -28.09
CA GLU A 295 1.34 -8.17 -26.81
C GLU A 295 1.36 -6.75 -26.21
N TYR A 296 1.93 -5.74 -26.89
CA TYR A 296 2.12 -4.40 -26.34
C TYR A 296 0.84 -3.81 -25.71
N LEU A 297 -0.30 -3.94 -26.39
CA LEU A 297 -1.58 -3.42 -25.89
C LEU A 297 -2.03 -4.13 -24.61
N GLU A 298 -1.78 -5.44 -24.50
CA GLU A 298 -2.10 -6.23 -23.31
C GLU A 298 -1.16 -5.88 -22.16
N MET A 299 0.13 -5.67 -22.43
CA MET A 299 1.09 -5.20 -21.43
C MET A 299 0.70 -3.85 -20.84
N VAL A 300 0.27 -2.90 -21.69
CA VAL A 300 -0.23 -1.60 -21.25
C VAL A 300 -1.50 -1.75 -20.41
N SER A 301 -2.45 -2.57 -20.88
CA SER A 301 -3.70 -2.82 -20.17
C SER A 301 -3.46 -3.45 -18.79
N GLU A 302 -2.57 -4.43 -18.71
CA GLU A 302 -2.23 -5.14 -17.48
C GLU A 302 -1.60 -4.20 -16.46
N LEU A 303 -0.61 -3.38 -16.85
CA LEU A 303 0.05 -2.47 -15.92
C LEU A 303 -0.87 -1.33 -15.44
N CYS A 304 -1.90 -0.98 -16.23
CA CYS A 304 -2.94 -0.01 -15.84
C CYS A 304 -4.05 -0.62 -14.96
N SER A 305 -4.11 -1.95 -14.81
CA SER A 305 -5.26 -2.63 -14.19
C SER A 305 -5.34 -2.44 -12.67
N GLY A 306 -4.22 -2.10 -12.02
CA GLY A 306 -4.16 -2.02 -10.56
C GLY A 306 -2.84 -1.48 -10.01
N PRO A 307 -2.58 -1.65 -8.70
CA PRO A 307 -1.34 -1.24 -8.08
C PRO A 307 -0.19 -2.15 -8.53
N CYS A 308 0.95 -1.56 -8.87
CA CYS A 308 2.20 -2.30 -9.10
C CYS A 308 3.24 -1.90 -8.05
N ILE A 309 4.25 -2.76 -7.85
CA ILE A 309 5.40 -2.45 -7.00
C ILE A 309 6.64 -2.38 -7.89
N ALA A 310 7.27 -1.21 -7.96
CA ALA A 310 8.57 -1.07 -8.60
C ALA A 310 9.68 -1.14 -7.56
N MET A 311 10.77 -1.82 -7.91
CA MET A 311 11.93 -1.99 -7.05
C MET A 311 13.23 -1.68 -7.80
N GLU A 312 14.15 -1.03 -7.10
CA GLU A 312 15.53 -0.90 -7.53
C GLU A 312 16.32 -2.09 -6.98
N ILE A 313 16.82 -2.92 -7.89
CA ILE A 313 17.58 -4.13 -7.58
C ILE A 313 19.06 -3.90 -7.86
N ARG A 314 19.92 -4.32 -6.93
CA ARG A 314 21.38 -4.14 -7.02
C ARG A 314 22.10 -5.46 -6.77
N GLN A 315 23.12 -5.69 -7.59
CA GLN A 315 24.11 -6.77 -7.47
C GLN A 315 25.31 -6.42 -8.37
N PHE A 316 26.31 -7.31 -8.44
CA PHE A 316 27.27 -7.31 -9.54
C PHE A 316 26.55 -7.61 -10.86
N ASP A 317 26.73 -6.76 -11.88
CA ASP A 317 26.07 -6.84 -13.19
C ASP A 317 24.55 -7.12 -13.12
N PRO A 318 23.78 -6.22 -12.46
CA PRO A 318 22.41 -6.50 -12.06
C PRO A 318 21.50 -6.75 -13.27
N SER A 319 21.72 -6.08 -14.39
CA SER A 319 20.88 -6.21 -15.59
C SER A 319 20.97 -7.57 -16.28
N LYS A 320 22.11 -8.27 -16.13
CA LYS A 320 22.29 -9.62 -16.68
C LYS A 320 21.83 -10.66 -15.65
N VAL A 321 22.39 -10.61 -14.45
CA VAL A 321 22.14 -11.61 -13.40
C VAL A 321 20.66 -11.64 -13.00
N PHE A 322 20.02 -10.47 -12.88
CA PHE A 322 18.59 -10.43 -12.53
C PHE A 322 17.69 -10.93 -13.66
N ARG A 323 18.08 -10.74 -14.92
CA ARG A 323 17.34 -11.27 -16.08
C ARG A 323 17.44 -12.79 -16.15
N ASP A 324 18.63 -13.32 -15.92
CA ASP A 324 18.86 -14.77 -15.85
C ASP A 324 18.04 -15.39 -14.69
N PHE A 325 17.93 -14.68 -13.56
CA PHE A 325 17.05 -15.05 -12.44
C PHE A 325 15.56 -15.02 -12.79
N CYS A 326 15.09 -13.97 -13.49
CA CYS A 326 13.68 -13.86 -13.90
C CYS A 326 13.27 -14.93 -14.93
N GLY A 327 14.23 -15.43 -15.72
CA GLY A 327 13.96 -16.41 -16.77
C GLY A 327 13.47 -15.78 -18.08
N PRO A 328 12.96 -16.60 -19.02
CA PRO A 328 12.49 -16.13 -20.31
C PRO A 328 11.25 -15.24 -20.18
N SER A 329 10.97 -14.44 -21.22
CA SER A 329 9.82 -13.54 -21.26
C SER A 329 8.47 -14.24 -21.41
N ASP A 330 8.48 -15.48 -21.91
CA ASP A 330 7.30 -16.34 -22.07
C ASP A 330 7.26 -17.33 -20.88
N PRO A 331 6.20 -17.31 -20.04
CA PRO A 331 6.12 -18.06 -18.77
C PRO A 331 6.08 -19.58 -18.87
#